data_AF-A0A955AIP4-F1
#
_entry.id   AF-A0A955AIP4-F1
#
_cell.length_a   1.000
_cell.length_b   1.000
_cell.length_c   1.000
_cell.angle_alpha   90.00
_cell.angle_beta   90.00
_cell.angle_gamma   90.00
#
_symmetry.space_group_name_H-M   'P 1'
#
loop_
_entity.id
_entity.type
_entity.pdbx_description
1 polymer ?
#
loop_
_entity_poly.entity_id
_entity_poly.type
_entity_poly.pdbx_seq_one_letter_code
_entity_poly.pdbx_strand_id
1 'polypeptide(L)' 'MATEVELEYERRWKSMSHAEKVSRSAAMFAWTRQQMAIRIRNDNPRLSNEEIKWHVALKLYERDPEMVKLIQEQLTNVSR' A
#
# COMPACT_ATOMS: atom_id res chain seq x y z
N MET A 1 10.38 10.19 28.41
CA MET A 1 10.86 8.82 28.67
C MET A 1 10.11 7.90 27.73
N ALA A 2 10.80 6.95 27.09
CA ALA A 2 10.15 5.93 26.29
C ALA A 2 9.35 4.97 27.19
N THR A 3 8.18 4.55 26.74
CA THR A 3 7.32 3.56 27.39
C THR A 3 7.94 2.16 27.30
N GLU A 4 7.49 1.25 28.17
CA GLU A 4 7.95 -0.15 28.14
C GLU A 4 7.68 -0.83 26.78
N VAL A 5 6.56 -0.48 26.14
CA VAL A 5 6.19 -0.96 24.80
C VAL A 5 7.19 -0.47 23.75
N GLU A 6 7.59 0.79 23.80
CA GLU A 6 8.57 1.36 22.87
C GLU A 6 9.96 0.71 23.05
N LEU A 7 10.37 0.47 24.30
CA LEU A 7 11.64 -0.20 24.60
C LEU A 7 11.66 -1.65 24.09
N GLU A 8 10.57 -2.39 24.26
CA GLU A 8 10.45 -3.76 23.75
C GLU A 8 10.38 -3.80 22.22
N TYR A 9 9.68 -2.83 21.60
CA TYR A 9 9.69 -2.66 20.15
C TYR A 9 11.10 -2.43 19.62
N GLU A 10 11.85 -1.50 20.22
CA GLU A 10 13.23 -1.21 19.84
C GLU A 10 14.14 -2.43 19.97
N ARG A 11 14.01 -3.19 21.06
CA ARG A 11 14.81 -4.40 21.30
C ARG A 11 14.58 -5.42 20.19
N ARG A 12 13.32 -5.73 19.87
CA ARG A 12 12.95 -6.64 18.77
C ARG A 12 13.40 -6.11 17.42
N TRP A 13 13.30 -4.80 17.21
CA TRP A 13 13.73 -4.17 15.97
C TRP A 13 15.24 -4.29 15.77
N LYS A 14 16.03 -4.07 16.82
CA LYS A 14 17.49 -4.18 16.79
C LYS A 14 17.97 -5.62 16.62
N SER A 15 17.23 -6.61 17.12
CA SER A 15 17.59 -8.03 16.98
C SER A 15 17.27 -8.64 15.62
N MET A 16 16.46 -7.99 14.78
CA MET A 16 16.12 -8.48 13.44
C MET A 16 17.25 -8.28 12.43
N SER A 17 17.43 -9.27 11.56
CA SER A 17 18.25 -9.18 10.35
C SER A 17 17.67 -8.18 9.34
N HIS A 18 18.51 -7.75 8.39
CA HIS A 18 18.05 -6.89 7.28
C HIS A 18 16.91 -7.55 6.47
N ALA A 19 17.00 -8.86 6.22
CA ALA A 19 15.98 -9.59 5.48
C ALA A 19 14.62 -9.58 6.21
N GLU A 20 14.62 -9.77 7.53
CA GLU A 20 13.39 -9.70 8.33
C GLU A 20 12.79 -8.30 8.36
N LYS A 21 13.62 -7.26 8.45
CA LYS A 21 13.16 -5.87 8.38
C LYS A 21 12.50 -5.58 7.04
N VAL A 22 13.11 -5.98 5.94
CA VAL A 22 12.54 -5.83 4.59
C VAL A 22 11.23 -6.60 4.47
N SER A 23 11.19 -7.85 4.94
CA SER A 23 9.98 -8.69 4.92
C SER A 23 8.83 -8.05 5.69
N ARG A 24 9.09 -7.53 6.90
CA ARG A 24 8.08 -6.81 7.69
C ARG A 24 7.59 -5.53 7.00
N SER A 25 8.50 -4.73 6.44
CA SER A 25 8.14 -3.53 5.69
C SER A 25 7.27 -3.88 4.47
N ALA A 26 7.60 -4.94 3.74
CA ALA A 26 6.82 -5.42 2.62
C ALA A 26 5.43 -5.91 3.04
N ALA A 27 5.33 -6.63 4.16
CA ALA A 27 4.06 -7.07 4.72
C ALA A 27 3.18 -5.89 5.14
N MET A 28 3.75 -4.89 5.81
CA MET A 28 3.05 -3.67 6.20
C MET A 28 2.58 -2.89 4.96
N PHE A 29 3.43 -2.77 3.93
CA PHE A 29 3.07 -2.11 2.68
C PHE A 29 1.94 -2.85 1.94
N ALA A 30 1.99 -4.19 1.91
CA ALA A 30 0.91 -5.01 1.35
C ALA A 30 -0.41 -4.81 2.10
N TRP A 31 -0.37 -4.81 3.44
CA TRP A 31 -1.54 -4.55 4.27
C TRP A 31 -2.11 -3.16 4.02
N THR A 32 -1.28 -2.11 3.95
CA THR A 32 -1.73 -0.75 3.60
C THR A 32 -2.46 -0.71 2.27
N ARG A 33 -1.91 -1.35 1.22
CA ARG A 33 -2.58 -1.46 -0.09
C ARG A 33 -3.94 -2.17 0.00
N GLN A 34 -4.05 -3.20 0.84
CA GLN A 34 -5.34 -3.88 1.07
C GLN A 34 -6.35 -2.95 1.75
N GLN A 35 -5.94 -2.17 2.76
CA GLN A 35 -6.84 -1.21 3.42
C GLN A 35 -7.33 -0.14 2.44
N MET A 36 -6.45 0.35 1.56
CA MET A 36 -6.82 1.26 0.48
C MET A 36 -7.84 0.63 -0.47
N ALA A 37 -7.61 -0.62 -0.89
CA ALA A 37 -8.52 -1.36 -1.75
C ALA A 37 -9.92 -1.55 -1.13
N ILE A 38 -9.98 -1.89 0.17
CA ILE A 38 -11.24 -2.02 0.92
C ILE A 38 -12.00 -0.70 0.90
N ARG A 39 -11.33 0.41 1.20
CA ARG A 39 -11.95 1.74 1.19
C ARG A 39 -12.49 2.10 -0.20
N ILE A 40 -11.67 1.93 -1.25
CA ILE A 40 -12.07 2.24 -2.63
C ILE A 40 -13.29 1.40 -3.04
N ARG A 41 -13.32 0.11 -2.68
CA ARG A 41 -14.47 -0.77 -2.97
C ARG A 41 -15.73 -0.34 -2.24
N ASN A 42 -15.61 0.05 -0.98
CA ASN A 42 -16.76 0.54 -0.21
C ASN A 42 -17.34 1.81 -0.83
N ASP A 43 -16.47 2.71 -1.30
CA ASP A 43 -16.88 3.95 -1.96
C ASP A 43 -17.40 3.70 -3.40
N ASN A 44 -16.93 2.64 -4.07
CA ASN A 44 -17.22 2.34 -5.47
C ASN A 44 -17.46 0.82 -5.69
N PRO A 45 -18.63 0.29 -5.29
CA PRO A 45 -18.87 -1.16 -5.23
C PRO A 45 -18.95 -1.85 -6.59
N ARG A 46 -19.05 -1.08 -7.69
CA ARG A 46 -19.14 -1.60 -9.06
C ARG A 46 -17.79 -1.81 -9.74
N LEU A 47 -16.71 -1.30 -9.16
CA LEU A 47 -15.38 -1.47 -9.75
C LEU A 47 -14.96 -2.93 -9.69
N SER A 48 -14.39 -3.39 -10.80
CA SER A 48 -13.72 -4.67 -10.88
C SER A 48 -12.50 -4.71 -9.96
N ASN A 49 -12.02 -5.92 -9.67
CA ASN A 49 -10.78 -6.10 -8.91
C ASN A 49 -9.58 -5.46 -9.60
N GLU A 50 -9.57 -5.42 -10.93
CA GLU A 50 -8.47 -4.85 -11.71
C GLU A 50 -8.47 -3.32 -11.63
N GLU A 51 -9.64 -2.69 -11.77
CA GLU A 51 -9.78 -1.24 -11.57
C GLU A 51 -9.38 -0.83 -10.15
N ILE A 52 -9.78 -1.60 -9.12
CA ILE A 52 -9.40 -1.33 -7.73
C ILE A 52 -7.87 -1.31 -7.56
N LYS A 53 -7.13 -2.25 -8.19
CA LYS A 53 -5.65 -2.24 -8.13
C LYS A 53 -5.07 -0.95 -8.69
N TRP A 54 -5.58 -0.50 -9.83
CA TRP A 54 -5.09 0.73 -10.46
C TRP A 54 -5.48 1.99 -9.69
N HIS A 55 -6.68 2.02 -9.09
CA HIS A 55 -7.04 3.10 -8.17
C HIS A 55 -6.15 3.14 -6.91
N VAL A 56 -5.76 1.97 -6.38
CA VAL A 56 -4.76 1.91 -5.29
C VAL A 56 -3.41 2.44 -5.77
N ALA A 57 -2.97 2.05 -6.98
CA ALA A 57 -1.73 2.56 -7.55
C ALA A 57 -1.78 4.10 -7.71
N LEU A 58 -2.88 4.66 -8.21
CA LEU A 58 -3.05 6.10 -8.38
C LEU A 58 -2.87 6.84 -7.05
N LYS A 59 -3.38 6.29 -5.95
CA LYS A 59 -3.21 6.86 -4.60
C LYS A 59 -1.78 6.77 -4.08
N LEU A 60 -1.03 5.74 -4.43
CA LEU A 60 0.37 5.58 -4.02
C LEU A 60 1.31 6.52 -4.78
N TYR A 61 1.01 6.78 -6.05
CA TYR A 61 1.88 7.52 -6.97
C TYR A 61 1.33 8.89 -7.36
N GLU A 62 0.33 9.43 -6.64
CA GLU A 62 -0.39 10.67 -7.00
C GLU A 62 0.51 11.90 -7.21
N ARG A 63 1.74 11.87 -6.68
CA ARG A 63 2.72 12.96 -6.77
C ARG A 63 3.73 12.81 -7.90
N ASP A 64 3.70 11.71 -8.64
CA ASP A 64 4.57 11.44 -9.78
C ASP A 64 3.74 11.53 -11.08
N PRO A 65 3.87 12.64 -11.84
CA PRO A 65 3.05 12.86 -13.04
C PRO A 65 3.19 11.78 -14.10
N GLU A 66 4.40 11.21 -14.28
CA GLU A 66 4.65 10.19 -15.28
C GLU A 66 3.98 8.87 -14.88
N MET A 67 4.07 8.51 -13.60
CA MET A 67 3.37 7.33 -13.07
C MET A 67 1.85 7.51 -13.11
N VAL A 68 1.35 8.71 -12.77
CA VAL A 68 -0.10 9.00 -12.85
C VAL A 68 -0.61 8.81 -14.27
N LYS A 69 0.11 9.33 -15.27
CA LYS A 69 -0.25 9.17 -16.68
C LYS A 69 -0.33 7.69 -17.07
N LEU A 70 0.72 6.92 -16.75
CA LEU A 70 0.75 5.48 -17.04
C LEU A 70 -0.42 4.73 -16.37
N ILE A 71 -0.72 5.05 -15.11
CA ILE A 71 -1.81 4.41 -14.37
C ILE A 71 -3.18 4.77 -14.97
N GLN A 72 -3.38 6.02 -15.41
CA GLN A 72 -4.63 6.45 -16.06
C GLN A 72 -4.84 5.76 -17.42
N GLU A 73 -3.77 5.54 -18.19
CA GLU A 73 -3.83 4.75 -19.42
C GLU A 73 -4.29 3.32 -19.13
N GLN A 74 -3.77 2.69 -18.07
CA GLN A 74 -4.18 1.34 -17.68
C GLN A 74 -5.61 1.28 -17.16
N LEU A 75 -6.05 2.25 -16.35
CA LEU A 75 -7.46 2.39 -15.93
C LEU A 75 -8.39 2.45 -17.15
N THR A 76 -8.05 3.27 -18.13
CA THR A 76 -8.84 3.40 -19.37
C THR A 76 -8.94 2.07 -20.13
N ASN A 77 -7.91 1.22 -20.07
CA ASN A 77 -7.93 -0.09 -20.72
C ASN A 77 -8.78 -1.12 -19.98
N VAL A 78 -8.79 -1.10 -18.65
CA VAL A 78 -9.50 -2.10 -17.83
C VAL A 78 -10.94 -1.73 -17.49
N SER A 79 -11.34 -0.48 -17.71
CA SER A 79 -12.71 0.02 -17.50
C SER A 79 -13.61 -0.06 -18.75
N ARG A 80 -13.13 -0.66 -19.85
CA ARG A 80 -13.92 -0.90 -21.08
C ARG A 80 -14.73 -2.19 -20.97
#